data_AF-A0A926YT49-F1
#
_entry.id   AF-A0A926YT49-F1
#
_cell.length_a   1.000
_cell.length_b   1.000
_cell.length_c   1.000
_cell.angle_alpha   90.00
_cell.angle_beta   90.00
_cell.angle_gamma   90.00
#
_symmetry.space_group_name_H-M   'P 1'
#
loop_
_entity.id
_entity.type
_entity.pdbx_description
1 polymer ?
#
loop_
_entity_poly.entity_id
_entity_poly.type
_entity_poly.pdbx_seq_one_letter_code
_entity_poly.pdbx_strand_id
1 'polypeptide(L)' 'METLEQFIQSNPHTLELKRALAVQLSQSGHSYREIRDILQVSVGFVTASRQRYESSGVAGLRSNYWGTKGYL' A
#
# COMPACT_ATOMS: atom_id res chain seq x y z
N MET A 1 -14.05 10.68 -6.45
CA MET A 1 -12.72 10.44 -5.84
C MET A 1 -12.84 9.25 -4.92
N GLU A 2 -12.02 8.22 -5.09
CA GLU A 2 -12.00 7.04 -4.20
C GLU A 2 -11.16 7.36 -2.95
N THR A 3 -11.67 7.05 -1.75
CA THR A 3 -10.95 7.26 -0.49
C THR A 3 -10.12 6.04 -0.09
N LEU A 4 -9.14 6.24 0.80
CA LEU A 4 -8.29 5.15 1.31
C LEU A 4 -9.11 4.08 2.03
N GLU A 5 -10.13 4.50 2.80
CA GLU A 5 -11.03 3.59 3.52
C GLU A 5 -11.87 2.74 2.57
N GLN A 6 -12.42 3.35 1.50
CA GLN A 6 -13.15 2.62 0.46
C GLN A 6 -12.28 1.58 -0.23
N PHE A 7 -11.01 1.92 -0.48
CA PHE A 7 -10.04 1.00 -1.08
C PHE A 7 -9.74 -0.19 -0.16
N ILE A 8 -9.52 0.03 1.13
CA ILE A 8 -9.29 -1.05 2.10
C ILE A 8 -10.53 -1.97 2.20
N GLN A 9 -11.73 -1.37 2.24
CA GLN A 9 -12.99 -2.11 2.31
C GLN A 9 -13.29 -2.91 1.04
N SER A 10 -12.78 -2.49 -0.12
CA SER A 10 -12.90 -3.25 -1.38
C SER A 10 -12.12 -4.57 -1.38
N ASN A 11 -11.45 -4.92 -0.28
CA ASN A 11 -10.67 -6.13 -0.08
C ASN A 11 -9.65 -6.38 -1.21
N PRO A 12 -8.70 -5.45 -1.40
CA PRO A 12 -7.74 -5.51 -2.49
C PRO A 12 -6.72 -6.63 -2.24
N HIS A 13 -5.91 -6.94 -3.25
CA HIS A 13 -4.88 -7.98 -3.11
C HIS A 13 -3.98 -7.73 -1.89
N THR A 14 -3.45 -8.79 -1.27
CA THR A 14 -2.68 -8.72 -0.03
C THR A 14 -1.57 -7.67 -0.05
N LEU A 15 -0.90 -7.48 -1.20
CA LEU A 15 0.11 -6.44 -1.38
C LEU A 15 -0.46 -5.02 -1.35
N GLU A 16 -1.57 -4.79 -2.05
CA GLU A 16 -2.26 -3.51 -2.10
C GLU A 16 -2.85 -3.13 -0.73
N LEU A 17 -3.41 -4.11 -0.03
CA LEU A 17 -3.89 -3.94 1.34
C LEU A 17 -2.74 -3.54 2.28
N LYS A 18 -1.58 -4.22 2.19
CA LYS A 18 -0.39 -3.85 2.98
C LYS A 18 0.10 -2.45 2.68
N ARG A 19 0.06 -2.00 1.41
CA ARG A 19 0.41 -0.62 1.04
C ARG A 19 -0.56 0.38 1.65
N ALA A 20 -1.86 0.11 1.56
CA ALA A 20 -2.90 0.97 2.13
C ALA A 20 -2.78 1.07 3.66
N LEU A 21 -2.58 -0.05 4.34
CA LEU A 21 -2.36 -0.08 5.79
C LEU A 21 -1.07 0.64 6.19
N ALA A 22 0.02 0.51 5.42
CA ALA A 22 1.26 1.23 5.67
C ALA A 22 1.06 2.75 5.59
N VAL A 23 0.26 3.23 4.63
CA VAL A 23 -0.11 4.65 4.52
C VAL A 23 -0.95 5.08 5.70
N GLN A 24 -2.00 4.32 6.04
CA GLN A 24 -2.91 4.64 7.13
C GLN A 24 -2.15 4.74 8.46
N LEU A 25 -1.35 3.74 8.82
CA LEU A 25 -0.57 3.75 10.06
C LEU A 25 0.45 4.89 10.10
N SER A 26 1.03 5.23 8.95
CA SER A 26 1.97 6.34 8.85
C SER A 26 1.28 7.71 9.01
N GLN A 27 0.04 7.87 8.55
CA GLN A 27 -0.77 9.06 8.82
C GLN A 27 -1.22 9.12 10.28
N SER A 28 -1.47 7.96 10.92
CA SER A 28 -1.75 7.84 12.35
C SER A 28 -0.51 8.03 13.25
N GLY A 29 0.63 8.46 12.69
CA GLY A 29 1.82 8.82 13.47
C GLY A 29 2.71 7.66 13.91
N HIS A 30 2.47 6.44 13.43
CA HIS A 30 3.34 5.30 13.75
C HIS A 30 4.71 5.44 13.08
N SER A 31 5.78 5.05 13.77
CA SER A 31 7.11 5.04 13.19
C SER A 31 7.23 3.95 12.11
N TYR A 32 8.12 4.16 11.14
CA TYR A 32 8.32 3.15 10.08
C TYR A 32 8.84 1.81 10.61
N ARG A 33 9.48 1.79 11.78
CA ARG A 33 9.93 0.54 12.44
C ARG A 33 8.75 -0.22 13.04
N GLU A 34 7.82 0.47 13.69
CA GLU A 34 6.59 -0.16 14.21
C GLU A 34 5.74 -0.71 13.06
N ILE A 35 5.57 0.05 11.98
CA ILE A 35 4.80 -0.40 10.81
C ILE A 35 5.45 -1.63 10.16
N ARG A 36 6.80 -1.64 10.07
CA ARG A 36 7.58 -2.79 9.61
C ARG A 36 7.26 -4.03 10.44
N ASP A 37 7.24 -3.90 11.76
CA ASP A 37 7.00 -5.03 12.67
C ASP A 37 5.53 -5.48 12.69
N ILE A 38 4.57 -4.55 12.58
CA ILE A 38 3.14 -4.85 12.52
C ILE A 38 2.77 -5.57 11.21
N LEU A 39 3.24 -5.05 10.07
CA LEU A 39 2.87 -5.56 8.75
C LEU A 39 3.84 -6.64 8.22
N GLN A 40 4.94 -6.89 8.94
CA GLN A 40 6.03 -7.79 8.55
C GLN A 40 6.53 -7.47 7.13
N VAL A 41 6.78 -6.19 6.86
CA VAL A 41 7.30 -5.67 5.58
C VAL A 41 8.59 -4.90 5.82
N SER A 42 9.35 -4.55 4.79
CA SER A 42 10.55 -3.72 4.97
C SER A 42 10.20 -2.24 5.19
N VAL A 43 11.09 -1.48 5.84
CA VAL A 43 10.94 -0.02 5.96
C VAL A 43 10.85 0.64 4.58
N GLY A 44 11.65 0.18 3.61
CA GLY A 44 11.60 0.68 2.23
C GLY A 44 10.23 0.46 1.57
N PHE A 45 9.53 -0.64 1.90
CA PHE A 45 8.16 -0.86 1.44
C PHE A 45 7.20 0.19 1.99
N VAL A 46 7.31 0.53 3.28
CA VAL A 46 6.50 1.57 3.92
C VAL A 46 6.75 2.93 3.27
N THR A 47 8.02 3.30 3.10
CA THR A 47 8.41 4.57 2.48
C THR A 47 7.91 4.68 1.03
N ALA A 48 8.10 3.63 0.22
CA ALA A 48 7.64 3.60 -1.15
C ALA A 48 6.11 3.67 -1.27
N SER A 49 5.39 2.98 -0.37
CA SER A 49 3.92 3.01 -0.33
C SER A 49 3.40 4.42 -0.02
N ARG A 50 4.01 5.07 0.97
CA ARG A 50 3.70 6.46 1.34
C ARG A 50 3.96 7.42 0.19
N GLN A 51 5.14 7.35 -0.41
CA GLN A 51 5.52 8.24 -1.51
C GLN A 51 4.60 8.09 -2.73
N ARG A 52 4.20 6.85 -3.07
CA ARG A 52 3.24 6.60 -4.16
C ARG A 52 1.85 7.17 -3.86
N TYR A 53 1.40 7.06 -2.61
CA TYR A 53 0.14 7.64 -2.18
C TYR A 53 0.16 9.17 -2.22
N GLU A 54 1.23 9.80 -1.75
CA GLU A 54 1.39 11.25 -1.81
C GLU A 54 1.44 11.76 -3.26
N SER A 55 2.03 10.99 -4.18
CA SER A 55 2.15 11.37 -5.59
C SER A 55 0.90 11.10 -6.44
N SER A 56 0.13 10.04 -6.16
CA SER A 56 -0.93 9.56 -7.05
C SER A 56 -2.20 9.11 -6.33
N GLY A 57 -2.30 9.35 -5.02
CA GLY A 57 -3.42 8.90 -4.19
C GLY A 57 -3.57 7.38 -4.19
N VAL A 58 -4.82 6.92 -4.10
CA VAL A 58 -5.16 5.49 -4.09
C VAL A 58 -4.71 4.77 -5.37
N ALA A 59 -4.68 5.47 -6.51
CA ALA A 59 -4.21 4.89 -7.77
C ALA A 59 -2.74 4.43 -7.70
N GLY A 60 -1.90 5.09 -6.91
CA GLY A 60 -0.50 4.71 -6.71
C GLY A 60 -0.30 3.46 -5.83
N LEU A 61 -1.34 3.05 -5.09
CA LEU A 61 -1.31 1.86 -4.23
C LEU A 61 -1.67 0.58 -5.00
N ARG A 62 -2.45 0.72 -6.06
CA ARG A 62 -2.83 -0.37 -6.95
C ARG A 62 -1.59 -0.99 -7.59
N SER A 63 -1.61 -2.31 -7.76
CA SER A 63 -0.55 -3.05 -8.41
C SER A 63 -0.63 -2.83 -9.90
N ASN A 64 0.37 -2.16 -10.48
CA ASN A 64 0.55 -2.09 -11.93
C ASN A 64 0.97 -3.44 -12.55
N TYR A 65 1.00 -4.53 -11.75
CA TYR A 65 1.29 -5.86 -12.26
C TYR A 65 0.09 -6.40 -13.04
N TRP A 66 0.01 -5.98 -14.30
CA TRP A 66 -0.75 -6.68 -15.32
C TRP A 66 0.08 -7.91 -15.66
N GLY A 67 -0.29 -9.08 -15.12
CA GLY A 67 0.45 -10.32 -15.31
C GLY A 67 0.91 -10.46 -16.77
N THR A 68 2.20 -10.71 -16.97
CA THR A 68 2.70 -11.06 -18.30
C THR A 68 1.84 -12.21 -18.82
N LYS A 69 1.24 -12.07 -20.00
CA LYS A 69 0.64 -13.21 -20.71
C LYS A 69 1.72 -14.28 -20.80
N GLY A 70 1.65 -15.29 -19.94
CA GLY A 70 2.50 -16.47 -20.05
C GLY A 70 2.15 -17.14 -21.37
N TYR A 71 3.06 -17.09 -22.33
CA TYR A 71 3.01 -18.00 -23.46
C TYR A 71 3.28 -19.39 -22.89
N LEU A 72 2.23 -20.21 -22.82
CA LEU A 72 2.33 -21.67 -22.68
C LEU A 72 2.35 -22.26 -24.09
#